data_AF-A0A7T4YIS0-F1
#
_entry.id   AF-A0A7T4YIS0-F1
#
_cell.length_a   1.000
_cell.length_b   1.000
_cell.length_c   1.000
_cell.angle_alpha   90.00
_cell.angle_beta   90.00
_cell.angle_gamma   90.00
#
_symmetry.space_group_name_H-M   'P 1'
#
loop_
_entity.id
_entity.type
_entity.pdbx_description
1 polymer ?
#
loop_
_entity_poly.entity_id
_entity_poly.type
_entity_poly.pdbx_seq_one_letter_code
_entity_poly.pdbx_strand_id
1 'polypeptide(L)'
;MIMGVNIGAFVFYMLVFCVLPITFGVRRVVGGKRKLKANAGGEGRCGQCGYLVVGLTKMMCPECGRDLREVGILPGGNDRKQCERSIRVGRWMIRIGVLLGLLVIYAVIAASLQRV
;
A
#
# COMPACT_ATOMS: atom_id res chain seq x y z
N MET A 1 13.71 40.94 20.37
CA MET A 1 14.61 39.88 19.86
C MET A 1 13.95 38.48 19.78
N ILE A 2 12.61 38.36 19.68
CA ILE A 2 11.91 37.05 19.61
C ILE A 2 11.61 36.61 18.14
N MET A 3 11.95 37.44 17.15
CA MET A 3 11.67 37.18 15.73
C MET A 3 12.59 36.12 15.08
N GLY A 4 13.65 35.66 15.76
CA GLY A 4 14.65 34.75 15.18
C GLY A 4 14.34 33.25 15.27
N VAL A 5 13.37 32.85 16.09
CA VAL A 5 13.17 31.42 16.44
C VAL A 5 12.41 30.62 15.37
N ASN A 6 11.68 31.24 14.45
CA ASN A 6 10.69 30.49 13.67
C ASN A 6 11.06 30.09 12.25
N ILE A 7 12.05 30.72 11.61
CA ILE A 7 12.40 30.34 10.23
C ILE A 7 12.99 28.93 10.19
N GLY A 8 13.90 28.61 11.12
CA GLY A 8 14.47 27.27 11.25
C GLY A 8 13.41 26.21 11.56
N ALA A 9 12.51 26.51 12.49
CA ALA A 9 11.41 25.60 12.84
C ALA A 9 10.43 25.40 11.67
N PHE A 10 10.13 26.46 10.90
CA PHE A 10 9.29 26.38 9.71
C PHE A 10 9.92 25.52 8.61
N VAL A 11 11.19 25.77 8.30
CA VAL A 11 11.93 25.01 7.28
C VAL A 11 12.04 23.54 7.70
N PHE A 12 12.29 23.28 8.98
CA PHE A 12 12.33 21.92 9.54
C PHE A 12 10.96 21.24 9.43
N TYR A 13 9.86 21.91 9.81
CA TYR A 13 8.51 21.37 9.68
C TYR A 13 8.16 21.08 8.21
N MET A 14 8.48 22.00 7.29
CA MET A 14 8.26 21.81 5.86
C MET A 14 9.04 20.63 5.31
N LEU A 15 10.32 20.50 5.66
CA LEU A 15 11.15 19.36 5.27
C LEU A 15 10.57 18.04 5.78
N VAL A 16 10.19 17.98 7.06
CA VAL A 16 9.66 16.76 7.67
C VAL A 16 8.29 16.40 7.08
N PHE A 17 7.38 17.37 6.96
CA PHE A 17 6.02 17.14 6.44
C PHE A 17 5.97 16.91 4.94
N CYS A 18 6.90 17.42 4.14
CA CYS A 18 6.96 17.08 2.72
C CYS A 18 7.74 15.78 2.50
N VAL A 19 8.93 15.64 3.07
CA VAL A 19 9.85 14.54 2.71
C VAL A 19 9.41 13.20 3.31
N LEU A 20 8.87 13.17 4.55
CA LEU A 20 8.43 11.90 5.14
C LEU A 20 7.29 11.23 4.35
N PRO A 21 6.15 11.89 4.03
CA PRO A 21 5.09 11.23 3.29
C PRO A 21 5.49 10.88 1.85
N ILE A 22 6.35 11.69 1.20
CA ILE A 22 6.88 11.38 -0.14
C ILE A 22 7.74 10.13 -0.07
N THR A 23 8.73 10.07 0.82
CA THR A 23 9.62 8.91 0.94
C THR A 23 8.86 7.66 1.38
N PHE A 24 7.93 7.77 2.33
CA PHE A 24 7.10 6.64 2.77
C PHE A 24 6.15 6.15 1.67
N GLY A 25 5.56 7.08 0.91
CA GLY A 25 4.72 6.78 -0.25
C GLY A 25 5.50 6.05 -1.35
N VAL A 26 6.68 6.55 -1.71
CA VAL A 26 7.55 5.92 -2.72
C VAL A 26 8.00 4.54 -2.25
N ARG A 27 8.42 4.38 -0.99
CA ARG A 27 8.86 3.09 -0.44
C ARG A 27 7.76 2.04 -0.44
N ARG A 28 6.52 2.43 -0.11
CA ARG A 28 5.33 1.56 -0.18
C ARG A 28 4.99 1.15 -1.62
N VAL A 29 5.02 2.09 -2.57
CA VAL A 29 4.69 1.82 -3.99
C VAL A 29 5.72 0.91 -4.64
N VAL A 30 7.02 1.16 -4.40
CA VAL A 30 8.10 0.35 -4.98
C VAL A 30 8.20 -1.02 -4.31
N GLY A 31 8.00 -1.09 -2.98
CA GLY A 31 8.01 -2.36 -2.24
C GLY A 31 6.83 -3.27 -2.56
N GLY A 32 5.63 -2.69 -2.77
CA GLY A 32 4.42 -3.45 -3.08
C GLY A 32 4.48 -4.18 -4.42
N LYS A 33 5.14 -3.59 -5.44
CA LYS A 33 5.29 -4.22 -6.76
C LYS A 33 6.16 -5.47 -6.74
N ARG A 34 7.11 -5.59 -5.80
CA ARG A 34 7.99 -6.77 -5.70
C ARG A 34 7.26 -8.00 -5.15
N LYS A 35 6.31 -7.82 -4.22
CA LYS A 35 5.55 -8.95 -3.66
C LYS A 35 4.52 -9.53 -4.63
N LEU A 36 3.92 -8.70 -5.49
CA LEU A 36 2.94 -9.16 -6.48
C LEU A 36 3.55 -9.97 -7.63
N LYS A 37 4.82 -9.73 -7.98
CA LYS A 37 5.49 -10.48 -9.05
C LYS A 37 6.03 -11.84 -8.57
N ALA A 38 6.31 -11.99 -7.27
CA ALA A 38 6.75 -13.25 -6.68
C ALA A 38 5.62 -14.28 -6.57
N ASN A 39 4.35 -13.84 -6.43
CA ASN A 39 3.17 -14.72 -6.35
C ASN A 39 2.41 -14.85 -7.68
N ALA A 40 2.95 -14.35 -8.79
CA ALA A 40 2.35 -14.52 -10.11
C ALA A 40 2.49 -15.96 -10.65
N GLY A 41 3.28 -16.81 -9.99
CA GLY A 41 3.10 -18.27 -10.04
C GLY A 41 1.87 -18.63 -9.23
N GLY A 42 0.69 -18.31 -9.77
CA GLY A 42 -0.58 -18.41 -9.07
C GLY A 42 -0.74 -19.77 -8.42
N GLU A 43 -1.08 -19.76 -7.14
CA GLU A 43 -1.47 -20.93 -6.39
C GLU A 43 -2.73 -21.53 -7.02
N GLY A 44 -2.54 -22.39 -8.03
CA GLY A 44 -3.62 -23.12 -8.67
C GLY A 44 -4.26 -24.05 -7.66
N ARG A 45 -5.58 -24.04 -7.58
CA ARG A 45 -6.35 -24.94 -6.70
C ARG A 45 -7.18 -25.91 -7.54
N CYS A 46 -7.37 -27.13 -7.05
CA CYS A 46 -8.21 -28.11 -7.71
C CYS A 46 -9.64 -27.58 -7.84
N GLY A 47 -10.24 -27.65 -9.02
CA GLY A 47 -11.60 -27.16 -9.28
C GLY A 47 -12.70 -27.90 -8.53
N GLN A 48 -12.40 -29.09 -7.98
CA GLN A 48 -13.39 -29.91 -7.26
C GLN A 48 -13.26 -29.84 -5.74
N CYS A 49 -12.05 -30.00 -5.18
CA CYS A 49 -11.85 -30.03 -3.73
C CYS A 49 -11.17 -28.77 -3.17
N GLY A 50 -10.63 -27.89 -4.01
CA GLY A 50 -9.95 -26.67 -3.58
C GLY A 50 -8.53 -26.85 -3.03
N TYR A 51 -7.99 -28.07 -3.09
CA TYR A 51 -6.61 -28.36 -2.67
C TYR A 51 -5.58 -27.59 -3.51
N LEU A 52 -4.47 -27.18 -2.88
CA LEU A 52 -3.40 -26.42 -3.52
C LEU A 52 -2.57 -27.35 -4.43
N VAL A 53 -2.54 -27.08 -5.74
CA VAL A 53 -1.92 -27.95 -6.75
C VAL A 53 -0.63 -27.35 -7.34
N VAL A 54 0.13 -26.66 -6.51
CA VAL A 54 1.39 -26.01 -6.92
C VAL A 54 2.54 -27.00 -6.91
N GLY A 55 3.29 -27.08 -8.01
CA GLY A 55 4.53 -27.87 -8.08
C GLY A 55 4.32 -29.38 -8.19
N LEU A 56 3.10 -29.86 -8.42
CA LEU A 56 2.89 -31.27 -8.70
C LEU A 56 3.36 -31.63 -10.12
N THR A 57 4.14 -32.69 -10.21
CA THR A 57 4.58 -33.28 -11.47
C THR A 57 3.48 -34.10 -12.15
N LYS A 58 2.49 -34.56 -11.37
CA LYS A 58 1.37 -35.37 -11.83
C LYS A 58 0.10 -34.52 -11.91
N MET A 59 -0.66 -34.69 -12.99
CA MET A 59 -1.94 -33.99 -13.22
C MET A 59 -3.12 -34.62 -12.44
N MET A 60 -2.87 -35.23 -11.29
CA MET A 60 -3.92 -35.83 -10.44
C MET A 60 -3.92 -35.17 -9.06
N CYS A 61 -5.10 -34.85 -8.56
CA CYS A 61 -5.24 -34.27 -7.23
C CYS A 61 -5.01 -35.35 -6.16
N PRO A 62 -4.13 -35.14 -5.16
CA PRO A 62 -3.85 -36.13 -4.12
C PRO A 62 -4.99 -36.31 -3.12
N GLU A 63 -5.86 -35.30 -2.96
CA GLU A 63 -7.01 -35.34 -2.05
C GLU A 63 -8.21 -36.09 -2.68
N CYS A 64 -8.59 -35.73 -3.90
CA CYS A 64 -9.80 -36.26 -4.53
C CYS A 64 -9.56 -37.28 -5.65
N GLY A 65 -8.30 -37.52 -6.02
CA GLY A 65 -7.93 -38.49 -7.07
C GLY A 65 -8.36 -38.13 -8.48
N ARG A 66 -8.99 -36.96 -8.70
CA ARG A 66 -9.47 -36.51 -10.01
C ARG A 66 -8.33 -35.98 -10.87
N ASP A 67 -8.46 -36.13 -12.19
CA ASP A 67 -7.58 -35.50 -13.17
C ASP A 67 -7.86 -33.99 -13.22
N LEU A 68 -6.83 -33.18 -13.02
CA LEU A 68 -6.88 -31.73 -13.05
C LEU A 68 -7.25 -31.18 -14.43
N ARG A 69 -7.09 -31.98 -15.49
CA ARG A 69 -7.53 -31.64 -16.85
C ARG A 69 -9.05 -31.72 -17.02
N GLU A 70 -9.72 -32.57 -16.24
CA GLU A 70 -11.17 -32.76 -16.27
C GLU A 70 -11.86 -31.74 -15.36
N VAL A 71 -11.39 -31.60 -14.10
CA VAL A 71 -12.01 -30.71 -13.11
C VAL A 71 -11.56 -29.25 -13.22
N GLY A 72 -10.49 -29.00 -13.98
CA GLY A 72 -9.89 -27.68 -14.13
C GLY A 72 -9.08 -27.22 -12.90
N ILE A 73 -8.27 -26.18 -13.11
CA ILE A 73 -7.49 -25.52 -12.07
C ILE A 73 -8.10 -24.13 -11.85
N LEU A 74 -8.62 -23.89 -10.65
CA LEU A 74 -9.08 -22.57 -10.25
C LEU A 74 -7.86 -21.69 -10.02
N PRO A 75 -7.73 -20.56 -10.73
CA PRO A 75 -6.71 -19.58 -10.38
C PRO A 75 -6.97 -19.12 -8.94
N GLY A 76 -5.92 -19.04 -8.12
CA GLY A 76 -5.96 -18.47 -6.76
C GLY A 76 -6.45 -17.03 -6.80
N GLY A 77 -7.76 -16.87 -6.89
CA GLY A 77 -8.42 -15.61 -7.19
C GLY A 77 -8.88 -14.95 -5.90
N ASN A 78 -7.99 -14.21 -5.24
CA ASN A 78 -8.44 -13.11 -4.37
C ASN A 78 -7.44 -11.97 -4.13
N ASP A 79 -6.18 -12.11 -4.54
CA ASP A 79 -5.17 -11.09 -4.21
C ASP A 79 -5.34 -9.76 -4.97
N ARG A 80 -6.03 -9.77 -6.12
CA ARG A 80 -6.29 -8.54 -6.90
C ARG A 80 -7.21 -7.57 -6.16
N LYS A 81 -8.27 -8.05 -5.51
CA LYS A 81 -9.21 -7.19 -4.76
C LYS A 81 -8.59 -6.67 -3.46
N GLN A 82 -7.69 -7.44 -2.85
CA GLN A 82 -7.00 -7.03 -1.62
C GLN A 82 -5.94 -5.95 -1.88
N CYS A 83 -5.28 -5.98 -3.05
CA CYS A 83 -4.34 -4.94 -3.46
C CYS A 83 -5.04 -3.59 -3.76
N GLU A 84 -6.22 -3.58 -4.37
CA GLU A 84 -6.97 -2.34 -4.62
C GLU A 84 -7.43 -1.66 -3.32
N ARG A 85 -7.79 -2.44 -2.30
CA ARG A 85 -8.18 -1.90 -0.98
C ARG A 85 -7.01 -1.19 -0.30
N SER A 86 -5.79 -1.74 -0.42
CA SER A 86 -4.59 -1.14 0.17
C SER A 86 -4.18 0.18 -0.50
N ILE A 87 -4.28 0.28 -1.84
CA ILE A 87 -3.97 1.51 -2.57
C ILE A 87 -4.99 2.62 -2.23
N ARG A 88 -6.26 2.27 -2.05
CA ARG A 88 -7.31 3.23 -1.68
C ARG A 88 -7.05 3.87 -0.31
N VAL A 89 -6.68 3.07 0.68
CA VAL A 89 -6.36 3.55 2.04
C VAL A 89 -5.11 4.43 2.03
N GLY A 90 -4.05 4.01 1.32
CA GLY A 90 -2.82 4.80 1.22
C GLY A 90 -3.05 6.19 0.62
N ARG A 91 -3.87 6.28 -0.43
CA ARG A 91 -4.21 7.56 -1.07
C ARG A 91 -5.06 8.47 -0.17
N TRP A 92 -5.91 7.89 0.67
CA TRP A 92 -6.73 8.65 1.63
C TRP A 92 -5.87 9.22 2.76
N MET A 93 -4.93 8.42 3.29
CA MET A 93 -3.98 8.88 4.32
C MET A 93 -3.10 10.04 3.84
N ILE A 94 -2.63 10.00 2.58
CA ILE A 94 -1.83 11.08 2.00
C ILE A 94 -2.64 12.38 1.93
N ARG A 95 -3.90 12.32 1.48
CA ARG A 95 -4.76 13.51 1.40
C ARG A 95 -5.01 14.13 2.77
N ILE A 96 -5.29 13.31 3.78
CA ILE A 96 -5.48 13.79 5.16
C ILE A 96 -4.19 14.41 5.71
N GLY A 97 -3.04 13.77 5.49
CA GLY A 97 -1.76 14.30 5.93
C GLY A 97 -1.45 15.67 5.33
N VAL A 98 -1.69 15.85 4.04
CA VAL A 98 -1.51 17.15 3.35
C VAL A 98 -2.48 18.20 3.87
N LEU A 99 -3.76 17.86 4.05
CA LEU A 99 -4.78 18.78 4.60
C LEU A 99 -4.44 19.24 6.02
N LEU A 100 -4.08 18.32 6.91
CA LEU A 100 -3.67 18.64 8.28
C LEU A 100 -2.40 19.51 8.30
N GLY A 101 -1.41 19.18 7.45
CA GLY A 101 -0.21 19.99 7.31
C GLY A 101 -0.51 21.43 6.88
N LEU A 102 -1.36 21.61 5.86
CA LEU A 102 -1.81 22.93 5.43
C LEU A 102 -2.57 23.70 6.51
N LEU A 103 -3.41 23.02 7.28
CA LEU A 103 -4.19 23.63 8.37
C LEU A 103 -3.27 24.13 9.49
N VAL A 104 -2.25 23.35 9.87
CA VAL A 104 -1.23 23.79 10.84
C VAL A 104 -0.47 25.01 10.31
N ILE A 105 -0.03 24.98 9.05
CA ILE A 105 0.66 26.12 8.44
C ILE A 105 -0.22 27.37 8.46
N TYR A 106 -1.48 27.24 8.08
CA TYR A 106 -2.45 28.33 8.10
C TYR A 106 -2.64 28.91 9.51
N ALA A 107 -2.80 28.06 10.53
CA ALA A 107 -2.94 28.48 11.91
C ALA A 107 -1.73 29.27 12.42
N VAL A 108 -0.51 28.85 12.05
CA VAL A 108 0.72 29.56 12.43
C VAL A 108 0.80 30.93 11.74
N ILE A 109 0.45 31.02 10.46
CA ILE A 109 0.41 32.30 9.72
C ILE A 109 -0.63 33.23 10.34
N ALA A 110 -1.84 32.73 10.61
CA ALA A 110 -2.92 33.51 11.22
C ALA A 110 -2.53 34.04 12.61
N ALA A 111 -1.93 33.19 13.45
CA ALA A 111 -1.43 33.59 14.77
C ALA A 111 -0.29 34.63 14.69
N SER A 112 0.50 34.59 13.61
CA SER A 112 1.57 35.57 13.39
C SER A 112 1.02 36.92 12.95
N LEU A 113 -0.04 36.95 12.14
CA LEU A 113 -0.70 38.19 11.71
C LEU A 113 -1.39 38.93 12.86
N GLN A 114 -1.93 38.21 13.84
CA GLN A 114 -2.56 38.83 15.02
C GLN A 114 -1.58 39.52 15.97
N ARG A 115 -0.28 39.28 15.82
CA ARG A 115 0.76 39.90 16.65
C ARG A 115 1.33 41.19 16.06
N VAL A 116 0.96 41.52 14.82
CA VAL A 116 1.37 42.74 14.10
C VAL A 116 0.28 43.78 14.26
#